data_AF-A0A7V0NDL4-F1
#
_entry.id   AF-A0A7V0NDL4-F1
#
_cell.length_a   1.000
_cell.length_b   1.000
_cell.length_c   1.000
_cell.angle_alpha   90.00
_cell.angle_beta   90.00
_cell.angle_gamma   90.00
#
_symmetry.space_group_name_H-M   'P 1'
#
loop_
_entity.id
_entity.type
_entity.pdbx_description
1 polymer ?
#
loop_
_entity_poly.entity_id
_entity_poly.type
_entity_poly.pdbx_seq_one_letter_code
_entity_poly.pdbx_strand_id
1 'polypeptide(L)'
;MRTHHPLLITDHELKGGEMASTDLRGRDFITLMEFDREELETILDVAFDLKRKLIRGEPHKLLEGKTLFMLFYNTSLRTRNSFEVGMQQLGGHAIFLQPGAVYTPALPGEEVAYTTERVSDVARVLSEMGHGIAIRIYGAKTGWMYGKGNLLIREFARWARIPVINMEDDMYHPCQALADLMVMIEKLRELKGKKFVMSWAYSGSVEKPLAVPQSAIIAASFFGMEITLAHPKGFDLDPNVLNFVEKNVKRYGGSFR
;
A
#
# COMPACT_ATOMS: atom_id res chain seq x y z
N MET A 1 26.25 -19.17 -25.42
CA MET A 1 27.05 -18.39 -24.46
C MET A 1 26.40 -17.02 -24.29
N ARG A 2 25.59 -16.84 -23.24
CA ARG A 2 25.13 -15.52 -22.79
C ARG A 2 25.82 -15.26 -21.46
N THR A 3 26.67 -14.23 -21.45
CA THR A 3 27.45 -13.79 -20.31
C THR A 3 26.51 -13.17 -19.28
N HIS A 4 26.37 -13.82 -18.13
CA HIS A 4 25.78 -13.22 -16.95
C HIS A 4 26.78 -12.19 -16.39
N HIS A 5 26.36 -10.94 -16.32
CA HIS A 5 27.06 -9.90 -15.57
C HIS A 5 26.53 -9.94 -14.12
N PRO A 6 27.32 -10.34 -13.12
CA PRO A 6 26.90 -10.26 -11.73
C PRO A 6 27.01 -8.80 -11.29
N LEU A 7 25.88 -8.12 -11.12
CA LEU A 7 25.80 -6.88 -10.36
C LEU A 7 26.02 -7.24 -8.89
N LEU A 8 27.26 -7.11 -8.42
CA LEU A 8 27.63 -7.14 -7.01
C LEU A 8 26.93 -5.94 -6.32
N ILE A 9 25.83 -6.22 -5.63
CA ILE A 9 25.19 -5.28 -4.70
C ILE A 9 26.05 -5.34 -3.43
N THR A 10 26.80 -4.27 -3.18
CA THR A 10 27.65 -4.11 -1.99
C THR A 10 26.79 -4.12 -0.73
N ASP A 11 27.25 -4.87 0.28
CA ASP A 11 26.65 -4.93 1.60
C ASP A 11 26.44 -3.52 2.17
N HIS A 12 25.20 -3.23 2.55
CA HIS A 12 24.86 -2.03 3.27
C HIS A 12 25.31 -2.23 4.72
N GLU A 13 26.38 -1.55 5.13
CA GLU A 13 26.66 -1.36 6.55
C GLU A 13 25.49 -0.58 7.16
N LEU A 14 24.68 -1.28 7.95
CA LEU A 14 23.68 -0.69 8.81
C LEU A 14 24.42 0.18 9.83
N LYS A 15 24.36 1.50 9.65
CA LYS A 15 24.86 2.45 10.64
C LYS A 15 24.07 2.26 11.92
N GLY A 16 24.76 1.88 12.99
CA GLY A 16 24.21 1.84 14.35
C GLY A 16 23.75 3.23 14.78
N GLY A 17 22.46 3.48 14.64
CA GLY A 17 21.70 4.44 15.44
C GLY A 17 20.84 3.64 16.42
N GLU A 18 20.53 4.22 17.58
CA GLU A 18 19.58 3.66 18.54
C GLU A 18 18.33 3.17 17.79
N MET A 19 18.08 1.86 17.84
CA MET A 19 16.96 1.24 17.17
C MET A 19 15.69 1.68 17.91
N ALA A 20 15.09 2.77 17.45
CA ALA A 20 13.76 3.17 17.89
C ALA A 20 12.83 1.96 17.69
N SER A 21 12.17 1.53 18.76
CA SER A 21 11.28 0.37 18.73
C SER A 21 10.02 0.69 17.92
N THR A 22 10.04 0.46 16.61
CA THR A 22 8.87 0.52 15.73
C THR A 22 8.04 -0.76 15.88
N ASP A 23 7.10 -0.79 16.84
CA ASP A 23 6.15 -1.91 16.98
C ASP A 23 4.92 -1.69 16.10
N LEU A 24 4.88 -2.37 14.95
CA LEU A 24 3.78 -2.32 13.99
C LEU A 24 2.78 -3.48 14.13
N ARG A 25 2.91 -4.33 15.17
CA ARG A 25 2.03 -5.50 15.32
C ARG A 25 0.58 -5.06 15.53
N GLY A 26 -0.32 -5.67 14.77
CA GLY A 26 -1.77 -5.36 14.85
C GLY A 26 -2.18 -4.05 14.18
N ARG A 27 -1.24 -3.25 13.64
CA ARG A 27 -1.55 -2.01 12.95
C ARG A 27 -2.16 -2.29 11.58
N ASP A 28 -3.20 -1.53 11.23
CA ASP A 28 -3.71 -1.46 9.86
C ASP A 28 -2.75 -0.67 8.95
N PHE A 29 -2.73 -1.00 7.67
CA PHE A 29 -1.94 -0.33 6.65
C PHE A 29 -2.87 0.28 5.58
N ILE A 30 -3.50 1.42 5.92
CA ILE A 30 -4.52 2.07 5.08
C ILE A 30 -3.93 3.20 4.23
N THR A 31 -3.12 4.08 4.83
CA THR A 31 -2.45 5.18 4.14
C THR A 31 -1.11 5.48 4.79
N LEU A 32 -0.12 5.94 4.01
CA LEU A 32 1.19 6.32 4.54
C LEU A 32 1.11 7.54 5.48
N MET A 33 0.01 8.30 5.45
CA MET A 33 -0.20 9.46 6.34
C MET A 33 -0.38 9.07 7.81
N GLU A 34 -0.62 7.78 8.10
CA GLU A 34 -0.78 7.22 9.45
C GLU A 34 0.54 6.68 10.04
N PHE A 35 1.65 6.88 9.32
CA PHE A 35 2.97 6.40 9.70
C PHE A 35 3.96 7.56 9.81
N ASP A 36 4.99 7.39 10.61
CA ASP A 36 6.19 8.24 10.57
C ASP A 36 7.27 7.65 9.65
N ARG A 37 8.31 8.45 9.41
CA ARG A 37 9.40 8.07 8.50
C ARG A 37 10.10 6.80 8.99
N GLU A 38 10.34 6.70 10.29
CA GLU A 38 11.06 5.62 10.94
C GLU A 38 10.29 4.28 10.80
N GLU A 39 8.97 4.30 10.94
CA GLU A 39 8.09 3.16 10.66
C GLU A 39 8.15 2.76 9.18
N LEU A 40 8.15 3.73 8.24
CA LEU A 40 8.26 3.44 6.80
C LEU A 40 9.64 2.87 6.43
N GLU A 41 10.71 3.40 7.02
CA GLU A 41 12.07 2.88 6.86
C GLU A 41 12.16 1.43 7.39
N THR A 42 11.52 1.13 8.51
CA THR A 42 11.42 -0.25 9.04
C THR A 42 10.76 -1.20 8.04
N ILE A 43 9.65 -0.78 7.41
CA ILE A 43 8.97 -1.60 6.39
C ILE A 43 9.87 -1.82 5.17
N LEU A 44 10.57 -0.77 4.72
CA LEU A 44 11.51 -0.85 3.59
C LEU A 44 12.71 -1.75 3.89
N ASP A 45 13.26 -1.69 5.10
CA ASP A 45 14.37 -2.54 5.53
C ASP A 45 13.99 -4.02 5.52
N VAL A 46 12.80 -4.35 6.03
CA VAL A 46 12.24 -5.71 5.92
C VAL A 46 12.05 -6.11 4.46
N ALA A 47 11.53 -5.23 3.60
CA ALA A 47 11.37 -5.51 2.18
C ALA A 47 12.72 -5.78 1.47
N PHE A 48 13.76 -5.00 1.78
CA PHE A 48 15.12 -5.23 1.27
C PHE A 48 15.70 -6.55 1.74
N ASP A 49 15.52 -6.89 3.02
CA ASP A 49 15.97 -8.17 3.57
C ASP A 49 15.29 -9.37 2.90
N LEU A 50 13.97 -9.33 2.76
CA LEU A 50 13.19 -10.36 2.08
C LEU A 50 13.62 -10.51 0.61
N LYS A 51 13.84 -9.40 -0.09
CA LYS A 51 14.36 -9.42 -1.46
C LYS A 51 15.73 -10.10 -1.55
N ARG A 52 16.66 -9.82 -0.63
CA ARG A 52 17.99 -10.46 -0.59
C ARG A 52 17.89 -11.95 -0.31
N LYS A 53 17.10 -12.36 0.68
CA LYS A 53 16.88 -13.77 1.03
C LYS A 53 16.28 -14.55 -0.15
N LEU A 54 15.30 -13.97 -0.83
CA LEU A 54 14.70 -14.55 -2.03
C LEU A 54 15.73 -14.75 -3.15
N ILE A 55 16.55 -13.73 -3.46
CA ILE A 55 17.58 -13.83 -4.50
C ILE A 55 18.63 -14.90 -4.16
N ARG A 56 18.97 -15.05 -2.87
CA ARG A 56 19.95 -16.03 -2.38
C ARG A 56 19.37 -17.44 -2.24
N GLY A 57 18.07 -17.63 -2.44
CA GLY A 57 17.39 -18.91 -2.22
C GLY A 57 17.33 -19.33 -0.75
N GLU A 58 17.45 -18.38 0.18
CA GLU A 58 17.42 -18.65 1.62
C GLU A 58 15.97 -18.85 2.08
N PRO A 59 15.63 -19.94 2.79
CA PRO A 59 14.29 -20.11 3.35
C PRO A 59 13.95 -19.03 4.39
N HIS A 60 12.76 -18.41 4.30
CA HIS A 60 12.32 -17.34 5.20
C HIS A 60 10.80 -17.35 5.44
N LYS A 61 10.32 -18.41 6.11
CA LYS A 61 8.89 -18.65 6.35
C LYS A 61 8.31 -17.85 7.53
N LEU A 62 8.35 -16.53 7.46
CA LEU A 62 7.92 -15.65 8.57
C LEU A 62 6.42 -15.72 8.88
N LEU A 63 5.61 -16.20 7.93
CA LEU A 63 4.15 -16.28 8.01
C LEU A 63 3.67 -17.74 7.94
N GLU A 64 4.47 -18.70 8.41
CA GLU A 64 4.11 -20.12 8.38
C GLU A 64 2.75 -20.37 9.06
N GLY A 65 1.82 -20.98 8.31
CA GLY A 65 0.46 -21.26 8.79
C GLY A 65 -0.46 -20.04 8.93
N LYS A 66 -0.03 -18.85 8.48
CA LYS A 66 -0.86 -17.64 8.49
C LYS A 66 -1.71 -17.52 7.24
N THR A 67 -2.88 -16.91 7.39
CA THR A 67 -3.89 -16.78 6.32
C THR A 67 -4.23 -15.31 6.10
N LEU A 68 -4.13 -14.86 4.84
CA LEU A 68 -4.55 -13.54 4.40
C LEU A 68 -5.81 -13.66 3.53
N PHE A 69 -6.87 -12.95 3.88
CA PHE A 69 -8.06 -12.84 3.03
C PHE A 69 -7.92 -11.65 2.08
N MET A 70 -8.00 -11.88 0.77
CA MET A 70 -7.86 -10.82 -0.23
C MET A 70 -9.20 -10.52 -0.90
N LEU A 71 -9.84 -9.42 -0.51
CA LEU A 71 -11.11 -8.94 -1.05
C LEU A 71 -10.87 -8.01 -2.25
N PHE A 72 -11.20 -8.50 -3.45
CA PHE A 72 -11.01 -7.76 -4.70
C PHE A 72 -12.33 -7.33 -5.33
N TYR A 73 -12.74 -6.08 -5.11
CA TYR A 73 -13.89 -5.50 -5.82
C TYR A 73 -13.55 -5.13 -7.27
N ASN A 74 -12.29 -4.74 -7.49
CA ASN A 74 -11.72 -4.41 -8.79
C ASN A 74 -10.61 -5.40 -9.12
N THR A 75 -10.62 -5.98 -10.31
CA THR A 75 -9.59 -6.95 -10.73
C THR A 75 -8.21 -6.28 -10.86
N SER A 76 -7.15 -7.01 -10.51
CA SER A 76 -5.77 -6.57 -10.72
C SER A 76 -4.83 -7.76 -10.84
N LEU A 77 -4.15 -7.88 -11.97
CA LEU A 77 -3.17 -8.96 -12.21
C LEU A 77 -1.96 -8.82 -11.28
N ARG A 78 -1.39 -7.61 -11.17
CA ARG A 78 -0.16 -7.39 -10.39
C ARG A 78 -0.41 -7.57 -8.90
N THR A 79 -1.42 -6.88 -8.38
CA THR A 79 -1.74 -6.88 -6.96
C THR A 79 -2.10 -8.28 -6.47
N ARG A 80 -2.96 -9.01 -7.18
CA ARG A 80 -3.32 -10.37 -6.79
C ARG A 80 -2.08 -11.26 -6.71
N ASN A 81 -1.31 -11.32 -7.78
CA ASN A 81 -0.17 -12.23 -7.84
C ASN A 81 0.94 -11.83 -6.87
N SER A 82 1.19 -10.53 -6.63
CA SER A 82 2.21 -10.10 -5.68
C SER A 82 1.88 -10.48 -4.24
N PHE A 83 0.62 -10.32 -3.82
CA PHE A 83 0.19 -10.72 -2.48
C PHE A 83 0.15 -12.25 -2.31
N GLU A 84 -0.39 -12.96 -3.31
CA GLU A 84 -0.50 -14.43 -3.27
C GLU A 84 0.89 -15.10 -3.25
N VAL A 85 1.80 -14.65 -4.12
CA VAL A 85 3.20 -15.13 -4.14
C VAL A 85 3.94 -14.72 -2.87
N GLY A 86 3.75 -13.48 -2.38
CA GLY A 86 4.38 -13.02 -1.14
C GLY A 86 3.99 -13.87 0.07
N MET A 87 2.69 -14.15 0.24
CA MET A 87 2.21 -15.05 1.30
C MET A 87 2.82 -16.45 1.17
N GLN A 88 2.81 -17.02 -0.04
CA GLN A 88 3.37 -18.35 -0.29
C GLN A 88 4.87 -18.42 0.01
N GLN A 89 5.65 -17.42 -0.41
CA GLN A 89 7.09 -17.34 -0.15
C GLN A 89 7.39 -17.25 1.36
N LEU A 90 6.53 -16.56 2.10
CA LEU A 90 6.63 -16.44 3.56
C LEU A 90 6.02 -17.65 4.31
N GLY A 91 5.59 -18.71 3.61
CA GLY A 91 5.02 -19.92 4.22
C GLY A 91 3.55 -19.82 4.65
N GLY A 92 2.90 -18.70 4.33
CA GLY A 92 1.48 -18.49 4.56
C GLY A 92 0.62 -18.80 3.33
N HIS A 93 -0.68 -18.58 3.46
CA HIS A 93 -1.66 -18.80 2.40
C HIS A 93 -2.51 -17.54 2.18
N ALA A 94 -2.77 -17.19 0.92
CA ALA A 94 -3.67 -16.08 0.58
C ALA A 94 -4.96 -16.64 -0.05
N ILE A 95 -6.11 -16.30 0.53
CA ILE A 95 -7.42 -16.69 0.02
C ILE A 95 -7.97 -15.55 -0.82
N PHE A 96 -8.15 -15.79 -2.11
CA PHE A 96 -8.76 -14.84 -3.03
C PHE A 96 -10.28 -14.85 -2.91
N LEU A 97 -10.86 -13.74 -2.45
CA LEU A 97 -12.30 -13.54 -2.30
C LEU A 97 -12.78 -12.53 -3.33
N GLN A 98 -13.46 -13.03 -4.36
CA GLN A 98 -14.08 -12.20 -5.39
C GLN A 98 -15.57 -11.98 -5.08
N PRO A 99 -16.08 -10.74 -5.12
CA PRO A 99 -17.50 -10.45 -5.04
C PRO A 99 -18.28 -11.23 -6.11
N GLY A 100 -19.33 -11.93 -5.68
CA GLY A 100 -20.12 -12.85 -6.51
C GLY A 100 -19.83 -14.34 -6.26
N ALA A 101 -18.66 -14.68 -5.72
CA ALA A 101 -18.40 -16.03 -5.18
C ALA A 101 -18.85 -16.18 -3.72
N VAL A 102 -18.98 -15.05 -3.02
CA VAL A 102 -19.48 -14.89 -1.65
C VAL A 102 -20.40 -13.67 -1.59
N TYR A 103 -21.16 -13.51 -0.49
CA TYR A 103 -21.90 -12.27 -0.24
C TYR A 103 -20.95 -11.08 -0.28
N THR A 104 -21.32 -10.05 -1.03
CA THR A 104 -20.48 -8.87 -1.20
C THR A 104 -20.56 -8.02 0.07
N PRO A 105 -19.45 -7.70 0.76
CA PRO A 105 -19.52 -6.86 1.93
C PRO A 105 -20.07 -5.46 1.58
N ALA A 106 -21.01 -4.96 2.37
CA ALA A 106 -21.66 -3.67 2.15
C ALA A 106 -21.61 -2.79 3.42
N LEU A 107 -21.51 -1.48 3.19
CA LEU A 107 -21.58 -0.48 4.25
C LEU A 107 -22.95 -0.51 4.95
N PRO A 108 -23.05 -0.06 6.21
CA PRO A 108 -24.33 0.03 6.91
C PRO A 108 -25.36 0.85 6.11
N GLY A 109 -26.53 0.26 5.85
CA GLY A 109 -27.61 0.88 5.08
C GLY A 109 -27.54 0.63 3.58
N GLU A 110 -26.49 0.00 3.06
CA GLU A 110 -26.35 -0.38 1.65
C GLU A 110 -26.60 -1.87 1.40
N GLU A 111 -27.11 -2.60 2.39
CA GLU A 111 -27.32 -4.04 2.28
C GLU A 111 -28.49 -4.38 1.34
N VAL A 112 -28.26 -5.38 0.49
CA VAL A 112 -29.24 -6.02 -0.37
C VAL A 112 -29.37 -7.48 0.05
N ALA A 113 -30.58 -7.87 0.45
CA ALA A 113 -30.88 -9.23 0.89
C ALA A 113 -30.40 -10.28 -0.14
N TYR A 114 -29.77 -11.35 0.35
CA TYR A 114 -29.21 -12.45 -0.44
C TYR A 114 -28.15 -12.06 -1.49
N THR A 115 -27.62 -10.84 -1.42
CA THR A 115 -26.55 -10.37 -2.33
C THR A 115 -25.35 -9.87 -1.53
N THR A 116 -25.61 -9.19 -0.41
CA THR A 116 -24.58 -8.57 0.41
C THR A 116 -24.64 -9.02 1.86
N GLU A 117 -23.55 -8.81 2.58
CA GLU A 117 -23.44 -9.00 4.03
C GLU A 117 -22.84 -7.74 4.65
N ARG A 118 -23.24 -7.38 5.87
CA ARG A 118 -22.73 -6.15 6.52
C ARG A 118 -21.24 -6.29 6.79
N VAL A 119 -20.45 -5.26 6.49
CA VAL A 119 -18.99 -5.25 6.71
C VAL A 119 -18.62 -5.66 8.14
N SER A 120 -19.38 -5.23 9.15
CA SER A 120 -19.11 -5.60 10.55
C SER A 120 -19.15 -7.10 10.81
N ASP A 121 -20.03 -7.83 10.12
CA ASP A 121 -20.23 -9.26 10.36
C ASP A 121 -19.17 -10.05 9.61
N VAL A 122 -18.91 -9.69 8.35
CA VAL A 122 -17.81 -10.23 7.56
C VAL A 122 -16.46 -10.03 8.27
N ALA A 123 -16.18 -8.81 8.74
CA ALA A 123 -14.91 -8.50 9.42
C ALA A 123 -14.70 -9.36 10.68
N ARG A 124 -15.75 -9.58 11.48
CA ARG A 124 -15.69 -10.45 12.67
C ARG A 124 -15.50 -11.91 12.30
N VAL A 125 -16.21 -12.43 11.29
CA VAL A 125 -16.06 -13.82 10.83
C VAL A 125 -14.64 -14.07 10.32
N LEU A 126 -14.10 -13.19 9.46
CA LEU A 126 -12.74 -13.34 8.95
C LEU A 126 -11.69 -13.21 10.07
N SER A 127 -11.95 -12.37 11.07
CA SER A 127 -11.11 -12.24 12.27
C SER A 127 -11.00 -13.53 13.09
N GLU A 128 -12.01 -14.41 13.05
CA GLU A 128 -11.95 -15.73 13.71
C GLU A 128 -11.19 -16.78 12.89
N MET A 129 -11.05 -16.58 11.58
CA MET A 129 -10.56 -17.61 10.66
C MET A 129 -9.14 -17.36 10.13
N GLY A 130 -8.63 -16.13 10.20
CA GLY A 130 -7.35 -15.77 9.61
C GLY A 130 -6.58 -14.71 10.36
N HIS A 131 -5.62 -14.10 9.67
CA HIS A 131 -4.57 -13.30 10.28
C HIS A 131 -4.39 -11.92 9.65
N GLY A 132 -5.06 -11.63 8.54
CA GLY A 132 -5.16 -10.31 7.96
C GLY A 132 -6.23 -10.25 6.86
N ILE A 133 -6.65 -9.03 6.53
CA ILE A 133 -7.61 -8.74 5.45
C ILE A 133 -6.97 -7.71 4.51
N ALA A 134 -6.85 -8.01 3.22
CA ALA A 134 -6.36 -7.08 2.22
C ALA A 134 -7.52 -6.70 1.28
N ILE A 135 -7.74 -5.40 1.04
CA ILE A 135 -8.93 -4.91 0.33
C ILE A 135 -8.54 -3.99 -0.83
N ARG A 136 -9.14 -4.21 -2.00
CA ARG A 136 -9.03 -3.34 -3.18
C ARG A 136 -10.42 -2.91 -3.66
N ILE A 137 -10.71 -1.61 -3.64
CA ILE A 137 -12.04 -1.09 -3.99
C ILE A 137 -12.03 0.38 -4.48
N TYR A 138 -12.52 0.63 -5.69
CA TYR A 138 -12.71 1.97 -6.23
C TYR A 138 -13.66 1.99 -7.44
N GLY A 139 -13.91 3.19 -7.98
CA GLY A 139 -14.59 3.40 -9.25
C GLY A 139 -16.05 2.96 -9.25
N ALA A 140 -16.49 2.22 -10.26
CA ALA A 140 -17.89 1.78 -10.38
C ALA A 140 -18.40 1.02 -9.14
N LYS A 141 -17.52 0.28 -8.44
CA LYS A 141 -17.87 -0.45 -7.20
C LYS A 141 -18.17 0.47 -6.03
N THR A 142 -17.68 1.70 -6.10
CA THR A 142 -17.97 2.77 -5.15
C THR A 142 -19.05 3.74 -5.64
N GLY A 143 -19.68 3.47 -6.79
CA GLY A 143 -20.56 4.43 -7.45
C GLY A 143 -19.84 5.70 -7.89
N TRP A 144 -18.52 5.64 -8.13
CA TRP A 144 -17.66 6.78 -8.41
C TRP A 144 -17.67 7.88 -7.34
N MET A 145 -18.06 7.55 -6.09
CA MET A 145 -18.02 8.49 -4.98
C MET A 145 -16.64 8.51 -4.33
N TYR A 146 -15.97 9.66 -4.43
CA TYR A 146 -14.68 9.89 -3.76
C TYR A 146 -14.81 9.73 -2.24
N GLY A 147 -13.83 9.08 -1.62
CA GLY A 147 -13.77 8.67 -0.22
C GLY A 147 -14.48 7.36 0.12
N LYS A 148 -15.36 6.83 -0.74
CA LYS A 148 -16.21 5.70 -0.37
C LYS A 148 -15.45 4.37 -0.26
N GLY A 149 -14.48 4.12 -1.13
CA GLY A 149 -13.64 2.93 -1.05
C GLY A 149 -12.80 2.95 0.22
N ASN A 150 -12.19 4.10 0.53
CA ASN A 150 -11.46 4.29 1.79
C ASN A 150 -12.37 4.09 3.01
N LEU A 151 -13.60 4.62 2.98
CA LEU A 151 -14.60 4.43 4.04
C LEU A 151 -14.91 2.93 4.26
N LEU A 152 -15.08 2.15 3.19
CA LEU A 152 -15.31 0.71 3.31
C LEU A 152 -14.11 0.01 3.97
N ILE A 153 -12.88 0.35 3.60
CA ILE A 153 -11.68 -0.22 4.23
C ILE A 153 -11.61 0.16 5.71
N ARG A 154 -11.92 1.41 6.06
CA ARG A 154 -11.96 1.88 7.45
C ARG A 154 -13.05 1.19 8.28
N GLU A 155 -14.19 0.88 7.67
CA GLU A 155 -15.24 0.11 8.34
C GLU A 155 -14.79 -1.33 8.62
N PHE A 156 -14.02 -1.96 7.72
CA PHE A 156 -13.36 -3.23 8.02
C PHE A 156 -12.38 -3.11 9.18
N ALA A 157 -11.49 -2.12 9.15
CA ALA A 157 -10.49 -1.88 10.19
C ALA A 157 -11.13 -1.62 11.57
N ARG A 158 -12.29 -0.97 11.60
CA ARG A 158 -13.06 -0.72 12.82
C ARG A 158 -13.54 -1.99 13.51
N TRP A 159 -13.93 -3.01 12.74
CA TRP A 159 -14.59 -4.22 13.25
C TRP A 159 -13.70 -5.46 13.26
N ALA A 160 -12.62 -5.47 12.49
CA ALA A 160 -11.65 -6.55 12.46
C ALA A 160 -10.73 -6.48 13.70
N ARG A 161 -10.39 -7.64 14.27
CA ARG A 161 -9.35 -7.76 15.31
C ARG A 161 -7.97 -8.11 14.72
N ILE A 162 -7.91 -8.26 13.40
CA ILE A 162 -6.72 -8.60 12.61
C ILE A 162 -6.41 -7.44 11.65
N PRO A 163 -5.13 -7.22 11.28
CA PRO A 163 -4.73 -6.10 10.43
C PRO A 163 -5.47 -6.05 9.08
N VAL A 164 -5.84 -4.84 8.68
CA VAL A 164 -6.41 -4.50 7.38
C VAL A 164 -5.39 -3.79 6.51
N ILE A 165 -5.18 -4.28 5.29
CA ILE A 165 -4.22 -3.76 4.32
C ILE A 165 -4.97 -3.17 3.12
N ASN A 166 -4.72 -1.91 2.83
CA ASN A 166 -5.23 -1.25 1.64
C ASN A 166 -4.39 -1.60 0.40
N MET A 167 -4.96 -2.43 -0.47
CA MET A 167 -4.33 -2.83 -1.73
C MET A 167 -4.49 -1.79 -2.85
N GLU A 168 -5.48 -0.90 -2.73
CA GLU A 168 -5.75 0.34 -3.50
C GLU A 168 -7.23 0.68 -3.28
N ASP A 169 -7.49 1.89 -2.79
CA ASP A 169 -8.82 2.49 -2.80
C ASP A 169 -8.87 3.69 -3.76
N ASP A 170 -9.93 4.49 -3.70
CA ASP A 170 -10.08 5.66 -4.57
C ASP A 170 -9.20 6.86 -4.18
N MET A 171 -8.62 6.84 -2.97
CA MET A 171 -7.77 7.89 -2.38
C MET A 171 -6.29 7.47 -2.23
N TYR A 172 -6.00 6.20 -1.95
CA TYR A 172 -4.66 5.75 -1.59
C TYR A 172 -4.28 4.39 -2.20
N HIS A 173 -3.00 4.25 -2.50
CA HIS A 173 -2.34 3.02 -2.90
C HIS A 173 -0.98 2.90 -2.18
N PRO A 174 -1.00 2.66 -0.85
CA PRO A 174 0.21 2.75 -0.03
C PRO A 174 1.26 1.69 -0.38
N CYS A 175 0.85 0.47 -0.78
CA CYS A 175 1.78 -0.57 -1.22
C CYS A 175 2.55 -0.19 -2.49
N GLN A 176 1.91 0.48 -3.45
CA GLN A 176 2.59 0.95 -4.67
C GLN A 176 3.60 2.03 -4.33
N ALA A 177 3.22 2.99 -3.48
CA ALA A 177 4.12 4.08 -3.09
C ALA A 177 5.38 3.59 -2.36
N LEU A 178 5.28 2.56 -1.50
CA LEU A 178 6.46 1.93 -0.90
C LEU A 178 7.30 1.16 -1.92
N ALA A 179 6.67 0.46 -2.87
CA ALA A 179 7.40 -0.22 -3.94
C ALA A 179 8.18 0.80 -4.82
N ASP A 180 7.58 1.94 -5.11
CA ASP A 180 8.21 3.03 -5.86
C ASP A 180 9.40 3.62 -5.07
N LEU A 181 9.23 3.87 -3.77
CA LEU A 181 10.32 4.30 -2.89
C LEU A 181 11.47 3.30 -2.87
N MET A 182 11.18 2.01 -2.69
CA MET A 182 12.19 0.95 -2.69
C MET A 182 13.01 1.00 -3.98
N VAL A 183 12.37 1.09 -5.14
CA VAL A 183 13.06 1.19 -6.43
C VAL A 183 13.89 2.47 -6.52
N MET A 184 13.36 3.61 -6.09
CA MET A 184 14.11 4.87 -6.09
C MET A 184 15.36 4.78 -5.20
N ILE A 185 15.27 4.17 -4.01
CA ILE A 185 16.40 3.93 -3.12
C ILE A 185 17.43 3.01 -3.81
N GLU A 186 17.01 1.93 -4.46
CA GLU A 186 17.95 1.04 -5.17
C GLU A 186 18.72 1.73 -6.29
N LYS A 187 18.07 2.65 -7.01
CA LYS A 187 18.65 3.31 -8.18
C LYS A 187 19.40 4.59 -7.85
N LEU A 188 18.97 5.32 -6.83
CA LEU A 188 19.49 6.64 -6.50
C LEU A 188 20.28 6.67 -5.19
N ARG A 189 20.16 5.62 -4.37
CA ARG A 189 20.72 5.47 -3.01
C ARG A 189 20.15 6.47 -2.00
N GLU A 190 20.41 7.75 -2.22
CA GLU A 190 19.93 8.85 -1.40
C GLU A 190 18.82 9.61 -2.15
N LEU A 191 17.69 9.80 -1.48
CA LEU A 191 16.51 10.48 -2.03
C LEU A 191 16.46 11.96 -1.62
N LYS A 192 17.09 12.33 -0.50
CA LYS A 192 17.07 13.71 -0.01
C LYS A 192 17.62 14.67 -1.06
N GLY A 193 16.87 15.74 -1.34
CA GLY A 193 17.19 16.76 -2.33
C GLY A 193 17.07 16.29 -3.79
N LYS A 194 16.59 15.07 -4.06
CA LYS A 194 16.30 14.63 -5.43
C LYS A 194 14.98 15.23 -5.90
N LYS A 195 14.94 15.69 -7.14
CA LYS A 195 13.73 16.19 -7.77
C LYS A 195 12.77 15.03 -8.09
N PHE A 196 11.57 15.09 -7.55
CA PHE A 196 10.47 14.18 -7.85
C PHE A 196 9.39 14.95 -8.62
N VAL A 197 9.05 14.52 -9.83
CA VAL A 197 8.01 15.16 -10.65
C VAL A 197 6.84 14.21 -10.80
N MET A 198 5.70 14.57 -10.20
CA MET A 198 4.43 13.91 -10.45
C MET A 198 3.70 14.69 -11.54
N SER A 199 3.63 14.12 -12.74
CA SER A 199 2.98 14.78 -13.87
C SER A 199 1.84 13.94 -14.44
N TRP A 200 0.76 14.60 -14.82
CA TRP A 200 -0.33 13.94 -15.55
C TRP A 200 0.07 13.63 -16.99
N ALA A 201 -0.39 12.48 -17.47
CA ALA A 201 -0.26 12.07 -18.85
C ALA A 201 -1.64 11.78 -19.44
N TYR A 202 -1.76 11.93 -20.76
CA TYR A 202 -3.00 11.59 -21.46
C TYR A 202 -3.35 10.11 -21.25
N SER A 203 -4.63 9.85 -20.98
CA SER A 203 -5.17 8.50 -20.93
C SER A 203 -6.48 8.48 -21.70
N GLY A 204 -6.73 7.42 -22.47
CA GLY A 204 -7.99 7.25 -23.21
C GLY A 204 -9.23 7.09 -22.31
N SER A 205 -9.08 7.12 -20.99
CA SER A 205 -10.16 7.15 -20.02
C SER A 205 -9.75 8.01 -18.81
N VAL A 206 -10.72 8.75 -18.28
CA VAL A 206 -10.61 9.52 -17.03
C VAL A 206 -11.02 8.71 -15.79
N GLU A 207 -11.47 7.45 -15.99
CA GLU A 207 -11.95 6.54 -14.95
C GLU A 207 -10.80 5.92 -14.12
N LYS A 208 -9.97 6.78 -13.51
CA LYS A 208 -8.87 6.36 -12.64
C LYS A 208 -8.96 7.06 -11.29
N PRO A 209 -8.69 6.35 -10.19
CA PRO A 209 -8.67 6.98 -8.87
C PRO A 209 -7.46 7.93 -8.74
N LEU A 210 -7.54 8.86 -7.80
CA LEU A 210 -6.43 9.75 -7.43
C LEU A 210 -5.36 9.02 -6.57
N ALA A 211 -5.60 7.75 -6.25
CA ALA A 211 -4.81 6.93 -5.35
C ALA A 211 -3.31 6.95 -5.57
N VAL A 212 -2.88 6.69 -6.80
CA VAL A 212 -1.46 6.61 -7.16
C VAL A 212 -0.75 7.97 -7.05
N PRO A 213 -1.20 9.06 -7.72
CA PRO A 213 -0.50 10.34 -7.61
C PRO A 213 -0.50 10.88 -6.19
N GLN A 214 -1.59 10.71 -5.42
CA GLN A 214 -1.64 11.11 -4.01
C GLN A 214 -0.61 10.34 -3.18
N SER A 215 -0.60 9.01 -3.29
CA SER A 215 0.30 8.17 -2.47
C SER A 215 1.77 8.37 -2.83
N ALA A 216 2.07 8.65 -4.10
CA ALA A 216 3.41 8.91 -4.56
C ALA A 216 3.99 10.22 -4.00
N ILE A 217 3.22 11.32 -3.98
CA ILE A 217 3.70 12.58 -3.38
C ILE A 217 3.79 12.51 -1.85
N ILE A 218 2.88 11.75 -1.21
CA ILE A 218 2.97 11.46 0.23
C ILE A 218 4.29 10.74 0.53
N ALA A 219 4.58 9.65 -0.19
CA ALA A 219 5.82 8.90 -0.05
C ALA A 219 7.07 9.77 -0.26
N ALA A 220 7.15 10.53 -1.36
CA ALA A 220 8.28 11.40 -1.64
C ALA A 220 8.54 12.43 -0.53
N SER A 221 7.48 12.90 0.14
CA SER A 221 7.57 13.92 1.18
C SER A 221 8.25 13.44 2.47
N PHE A 222 8.20 12.14 2.78
CA PHE A 222 8.90 11.57 3.93
C PHE A 222 10.43 11.54 3.75
N PHE A 223 10.90 11.42 2.51
CA PHE A 223 12.30 11.19 2.18
C PHE A 223 13.04 12.46 1.71
N GLY A 224 12.49 13.63 2.01
CA GLY A 224 13.17 14.91 1.80
C GLY A 224 13.38 15.28 0.32
N MET A 225 12.52 14.79 -0.57
CA MET A 225 12.59 15.06 -2.01
C MET A 225 12.06 16.47 -2.35
N GLU A 226 12.48 17.00 -3.50
CA GLU A 226 11.95 18.24 -4.07
C GLU A 226 10.80 17.90 -5.03
N ILE A 227 9.57 17.99 -4.53
CA ILE A 227 8.36 17.54 -5.21
C ILE A 227 7.83 18.66 -6.11
N THR A 228 7.53 18.32 -7.35
CA THR A 228 6.78 19.15 -8.29
C THR A 228 5.53 18.39 -8.75
N LEU A 229 4.34 18.94 -8.50
CA LEU A 229 3.07 18.41 -8.98
C LEU A 229 2.61 19.18 -10.21
N ALA A 230 2.73 18.57 -11.39
CA ALA A 230 2.39 19.19 -12.67
C ALA A 230 1.08 18.61 -13.22
N HIS A 231 -0.02 19.38 -13.15
CA HIS A 231 -1.34 18.92 -13.56
C HIS A 231 -2.11 19.96 -14.38
N PRO A 232 -3.01 19.52 -15.28
CA PRO A 232 -3.97 20.41 -15.91
C PRO A 232 -5.00 20.91 -14.89
N LYS A 233 -5.62 22.06 -15.18
CA LYS A 233 -6.69 22.62 -14.34
C LYS A 233 -7.83 21.62 -14.15
N GLY A 234 -8.28 21.43 -12.90
CA GLY A 234 -9.35 20.49 -12.56
C GLY A 234 -8.90 19.06 -12.26
N PHE A 235 -7.58 18.82 -12.25
CA PHE A 235 -6.96 17.55 -11.85
C PHE A 235 -6.16 17.71 -10.54
N ASP A 236 -6.62 18.64 -9.70
CA ASP A 236 -6.11 18.87 -8.36
C ASP A 236 -6.26 17.61 -7.49
N LEU A 237 -5.31 17.38 -6.60
CA LEU A 237 -5.38 16.30 -5.61
C LEU A 237 -6.15 16.77 -4.37
N ASP A 238 -6.49 15.83 -3.48
CA ASP A 238 -7.18 16.16 -2.22
C ASP A 238 -6.43 17.22 -1.40
N PRO A 239 -7.09 18.33 -1.00
CA PRO A 239 -6.48 19.37 -0.16
C PRO A 239 -5.85 18.86 1.15
N ASN A 240 -6.40 17.79 1.75
CA ASN A 240 -5.82 17.17 2.94
C ASN A 240 -4.49 16.49 2.64
N VAL A 241 -4.36 15.87 1.46
CA VAL A 241 -3.10 15.29 0.99
C VAL A 241 -2.08 16.39 0.71
N LEU A 242 -2.48 17.47 0.04
CA LEU A 242 -1.60 18.61 -0.24
C LEU A 242 -1.08 19.25 1.06
N ASN A 243 -1.97 19.53 2.01
CA ASN A 243 -1.60 20.07 3.32
C ASN A 243 -0.70 19.11 4.13
N PHE A 244 -0.95 17.81 4.04
CA PHE A 244 -0.07 16.82 4.66
C PHE A 244 1.34 16.90 4.06
N VAL A 245 1.46 16.88 2.73
CA VAL A 245 2.75 16.97 2.03
C VAL A 245 3.49 18.26 2.38
N GLU A 246 2.81 19.41 2.41
CA GLU A 246 3.40 20.69 2.81
C GLU A 246 3.97 20.67 4.23
N LYS A 247 3.27 20.03 5.17
CA LYS A 247 3.77 19.85 6.54
C LYS A 247 4.94 18.88 6.58
N ASN A 248 4.87 17.81 5.80
CA ASN A 248 5.86 16.75 5.82
C ASN A 248 7.21 17.21 5.25
N VAL A 249 7.20 17.98 4.14
CA VAL A 249 8.45 18.56 3.59
C VAL A 249 9.08 19.59 4.53
N LYS A 250 8.29 20.28 5.37
CA LYS A 250 8.83 21.14 6.44
C LYS A 250 9.49 20.33 7.56
N ARG A 251 8.92 19.16 7.89
CA ARG A 251 9.41 18.26 8.94
C ARG A 251 10.67 17.50 8.51
N TYR A 252 10.66 16.90 7.34
CA TYR A 252 11.72 15.98 6.87
C TYR A 252 12.69 16.62 5.85
N GLY A 253 12.45 17.88 5.49
CA GLY A 253 13.19 18.61 4.45
C GLY A 253 12.60 18.41 3.05
N GLY A 254 13.22 19.05 2.05
CA GLY A 254 12.72 19.04 0.67
C GLY A 254 11.87 20.28 0.36
N SER A 255 11.05 20.18 -0.69
CA SER A 255 10.13 21.25 -1.11
C SER A 255 8.91 20.68 -1.81
N PHE A 256 7.82 21.44 -1.84
CA PHE A 256 6.61 21.10 -2.59
C PHE A 256 6.15 22.32 -3.38
N ARG A 257 5.83 22.11 -4.67
CA ARG A 257 5.27 23.12 -5.57
C ARG A 257 4.41 22.49 -6.65
#